data_AF-A0A4P2VDW1-F1
#
_entry.id   AF-A0A4P2VDW1-F1
#
_cell.length_a   1.000
_cell.length_b   1.000
_cell.length_c   1.000
_cell.angle_alpha   90.00
_cell.angle_beta   90.00
_cell.angle_gamma   90.00
#
_symmetry.space_group_name_H-M   'P 1'
#
loop_
_entity.id
_entity.type
_entity.pdbx_description
1 polymer ?
#
loop_
_entity_poly.entity_id
_entity_poly.type
_entity_poly.pdbx_seq_one_letter_code
_entity_poly.pdbx_strand_id
1 'polypeptide(L)'
;MIPHFYRGAMTGEVYVGGIPVSKSSIREIASHVGYVFQDPENQLLASTAGRDVATSLESRGVPPDRAEEVARSILRDLDAENLFEIPVHELSDGQRQRVAIAGEMARNPEILLLDEPSSMLDPAAAEGLMTLLDGLRRRNGLTLVLVEHRLGPALPLADNIVVLGNGSILVSGPPRDLMGDWSSVVKLKSAGVDVPPVIQVYHRLKFIGVDIGGVPLSAKELVQGIHQL
;
A
#
# COMPACT_ATOMS: atom_id res chain seq x y z
N MET A 1 -14.88 -13.64 -0.88
CA MET A 1 -15.60 -12.42 -1.28
C MET A 1 -16.72 -12.74 -2.26
N ILE A 2 -17.80 -11.93 -2.31
CA ILE A 2 -18.90 -12.04 -3.29
C ILE A 2 -18.31 -11.92 -4.72
N PRO A 3 -18.77 -12.71 -5.71
CA PRO A 3 -19.82 -13.72 -5.64
C PRO A 3 -19.33 -15.11 -5.21
N HIS A 4 -18.02 -15.28 -5.02
CA HIS A 4 -17.39 -16.61 -4.94
C HIS A 4 -17.52 -17.30 -3.58
N PHE A 5 -17.46 -16.57 -2.47
CA PHE A 5 -17.43 -17.15 -1.12
C PHE A 5 -18.63 -16.76 -0.25
N TYR A 6 -19.11 -15.52 -0.40
CA TYR A 6 -20.24 -14.99 0.37
C TYR A 6 -21.43 -14.79 -0.56
N ARG A 7 -22.64 -15.04 -0.03
CA ARG A 7 -23.89 -14.71 -0.74
C ARG A 7 -24.12 -13.20 -0.66
N GLY A 8 -24.49 -12.61 -1.79
CA GLY A 8 -24.88 -11.21 -1.88
C GLY A 8 -25.27 -10.85 -3.31
N ALA A 9 -25.87 -9.67 -3.48
CA ALA A 9 -26.13 -9.12 -4.80
C ALA A 9 -24.90 -8.32 -5.26
N MET A 10 -24.36 -8.66 -6.42
CA MET A 10 -23.36 -7.87 -7.12
C MET A 10 -24.01 -7.35 -8.40
N THR A 11 -23.97 -6.02 -8.59
CA THR A 11 -24.41 -5.36 -9.82
C THR A 11 -23.22 -4.63 -10.44
N GLY A 12 -23.20 -4.55 -11.77
CA GLY A 12 -22.06 -4.00 -12.51
C GLY A 12 -20.99 -5.06 -12.81
N GLU A 13 -19.84 -4.60 -13.32
CA GLU A 13 -18.74 -5.47 -13.75
C GLU A 13 -17.43 -5.02 -13.10
N VAL A 14 -16.58 -5.99 -12.76
CA VAL A 14 -15.26 -5.76 -12.20
C VAL A 14 -14.25 -6.57 -13.01
N TYR A 15 -13.17 -5.91 -13.41
CA TYR A 15 -12.08 -6.49 -14.18
C TYR A 15 -10.76 -6.31 -13.45
N VAL A 16 -9.91 -7.32 -13.47
CA VAL A 16 -8.54 -7.29 -12.92
C VAL A 16 -7.60 -7.70 -14.05
N GLY A 17 -6.70 -6.82 -14.48
CA GLY A 17 -5.85 -7.11 -15.65
C GLY A 17 -6.64 -7.43 -16.92
N GLY A 18 -7.85 -6.88 -17.06
CA GLY A 18 -8.78 -7.20 -18.16
C GLY A 18 -9.59 -8.49 -17.97
N ILE A 19 -9.39 -9.22 -16.87
CA ILE A 19 -10.08 -10.48 -16.57
C ILE A 19 -11.37 -10.21 -15.78
N PRO A 20 -12.56 -10.61 -16.27
CA PRO A 20 -13.82 -10.40 -15.57
C PRO A 20 -13.92 -11.26 -14.31
N VAL A 21 -14.00 -10.62 -13.13
CA VAL A 21 -13.99 -11.30 -11.82
C VAL A 21 -15.16 -12.28 -11.65
N SER A 22 -16.34 -11.95 -12.18
CA SER A 22 -17.55 -12.78 -12.06
C SER A 22 -17.52 -14.06 -12.91
N LYS A 23 -16.63 -14.14 -13.90
CA LYS A 23 -16.52 -15.27 -14.84
C LYS A 23 -15.22 -16.07 -14.67
N SER A 24 -14.40 -15.71 -13.68
CA SER A 24 -13.05 -16.24 -13.51
C SER A 24 -12.89 -16.91 -12.16
N SER A 25 -11.94 -17.83 -12.05
CA SER A 25 -11.66 -18.48 -10.77
C SER A 25 -10.88 -17.55 -9.83
N ILE A 26 -11.00 -17.75 -8.51
CA ILE A 26 -10.17 -17.01 -7.54
C ILE A 26 -8.68 -17.21 -7.83
N ARG A 27 -8.27 -18.42 -8.23
CA ARG A 27 -6.88 -18.75 -8.54
C ARG A 27 -6.33 -17.92 -9.70
N GLU A 28 -7.14 -17.70 -10.73
CA GLU A 28 -6.78 -16.91 -11.90
C GLU A 28 -6.64 -15.43 -11.53
N ILE A 29 -7.56 -14.87 -10.75
CA ILE A 29 -7.40 -13.49 -10.26
C ILE A 29 -6.17 -13.34 -9.35
N ALA A 30 -5.98 -14.30 -8.44
CA ALA A 30 -4.87 -14.29 -7.49
C ALA A 30 -3.48 -14.46 -8.16
N SER A 31 -3.39 -14.94 -9.40
CA SER A 31 -2.12 -14.94 -10.12
C SER A 31 -1.68 -13.56 -10.60
N HIS A 32 -2.60 -12.58 -10.67
CA HIS A 32 -2.27 -11.19 -11.04
C HIS A 32 -2.16 -10.26 -9.82
N VAL A 33 -2.73 -10.66 -8.67
CA VAL A 33 -2.84 -9.82 -7.48
C VAL A 33 -2.07 -10.42 -6.30
N GLY A 34 -1.12 -9.65 -5.78
CA GLY A 34 -0.59 -9.83 -4.43
C GLY A 34 -1.48 -9.10 -3.43
N TYR A 35 -1.73 -9.70 -2.27
CA TYR A 35 -2.52 -9.15 -1.18
C TYR A 35 -1.75 -9.28 0.13
N VAL A 36 -1.50 -8.16 0.80
CA VAL A 36 -0.90 -8.09 2.13
C VAL A 36 -1.98 -7.67 3.14
N PHE A 37 -2.24 -8.47 4.16
CA PHE A 37 -3.19 -8.15 5.24
C PHE A 37 -2.63 -7.04 6.14
N GLN A 38 -3.54 -6.39 6.87
CA GLN A 38 -3.21 -5.43 7.92
C GLN A 38 -2.29 -6.01 8.99
N ASP A 39 -2.53 -7.26 9.38
CA ASP A 39 -1.66 -7.99 10.28
C ASP A 39 -0.84 -9.01 9.47
N PRO A 40 0.42 -8.69 9.12
CA PRO A 40 1.26 -9.55 8.31
C PRO A 40 1.61 -10.86 9.01
N GLU A 41 1.55 -10.94 10.36
CA GLU A 41 1.86 -12.17 11.09
C GLU A 41 0.92 -13.31 10.67
N ASN A 42 -0.34 -12.98 10.34
CA ASN A 42 -1.32 -13.96 9.86
C ASN A 42 -1.01 -14.53 8.48
N GLN A 43 -0.01 -14.00 7.75
CA GLN A 43 0.43 -14.52 6.45
C GLN A 43 1.74 -15.29 6.50
N LEU A 44 2.54 -15.10 7.55
CA LEU A 44 3.85 -15.71 7.67
C LEU A 44 3.68 -17.11 8.28
N LEU A 45 4.01 -18.14 7.50
CA LEU A 45 3.73 -19.55 7.83
C LEU A 45 5.00 -20.35 8.12
N ALA A 46 6.14 -19.95 7.54
CA ALA A 46 7.39 -20.68 7.71
C ALA A 46 8.13 -20.29 8.99
N SER A 47 9.16 -21.08 9.32
CA SER A 47 9.98 -20.88 10.52
C SER A 47 10.83 -19.61 10.46
N THR A 48 11.41 -19.29 9.30
CA THR A 48 12.29 -18.14 9.09
C THR A 48 11.79 -17.28 7.93
N ALA A 49 12.20 -16.01 7.90
CA ALA A 49 11.78 -15.05 6.87
C ALA A 49 12.10 -15.52 5.44
N GLY A 50 13.33 -15.98 5.21
CA GLY A 50 13.76 -16.47 3.90
C GLY A 50 13.01 -17.71 3.45
N ARG A 51 12.72 -18.62 4.40
CA ARG A 51 11.95 -19.84 4.14
C ARG A 51 10.50 -19.54 3.79
N ASP A 52 9.91 -18.50 4.37
CA ASP A 52 8.54 -18.08 4.06
C ASP A 52 8.42 -17.62 2.59
N VAL A 53 9.32 -16.73 2.18
CA VAL A 53 9.39 -16.24 0.79
C VAL A 53 9.73 -17.37 -0.20
N ALA A 54 10.69 -18.23 0.12
CA ALA A 54 11.08 -19.35 -0.74
C ALA A 54 9.94 -20.36 -0.93
N THR A 55 9.14 -20.62 0.11
CA THR A 55 8.00 -21.56 0.03
C THR A 55 6.94 -21.08 -0.97
N SER A 56 6.75 -19.76 -1.09
CA SER A 56 5.86 -19.18 -2.11
C SER A 56 6.29 -19.51 -3.54
N LEU A 57 7.61 -19.58 -3.80
CA LEU A 57 8.18 -19.96 -5.11
C LEU A 57 8.09 -21.47 -5.36
N GLU A 58 8.42 -22.28 -4.36
CA GLU A 58 8.38 -23.74 -4.45
C GLU A 58 6.97 -24.27 -4.68
N SER A 59 5.95 -23.63 -4.11
CA SER A 59 4.54 -23.95 -4.37
C SER A 59 4.15 -23.85 -5.84
N ARG A 60 4.97 -23.16 -6.65
CA ARG A 60 4.83 -22.97 -8.10
C ARG A 60 5.80 -23.82 -8.92
N GLY A 61 6.54 -24.73 -8.28
CA GLY A 61 7.45 -25.65 -8.93
C GLY A 61 8.87 -25.10 -9.16
N VAL A 62 9.25 -24.00 -8.50
CA VAL A 62 10.64 -23.52 -8.51
C VAL A 62 11.50 -24.47 -7.65
N PRO A 63 12.65 -24.99 -8.14
CA PRO A 63 13.52 -25.84 -7.35
C PRO A 63 14.06 -25.13 -6.08
N PRO A 64 14.27 -25.84 -4.96
CA PRO A 64 14.65 -25.23 -3.68
C PRO A 64 15.85 -24.28 -3.75
N ASP A 65 16.97 -24.72 -4.35
CA ASP A 65 18.18 -23.90 -4.46
C ASP A 65 17.92 -22.57 -5.20
N ARG A 66 17.08 -22.63 -6.25
CA ARG A 66 16.70 -21.43 -7.02
C ARG A 66 15.68 -20.58 -6.27
N ALA A 67 14.76 -21.20 -5.54
CA ALA A 67 13.77 -20.50 -4.73
C ALA A 67 14.44 -19.68 -3.62
N GLU A 68 15.46 -20.25 -2.97
CA GLU A 68 16.27 -19.55 -1.97
C GLU A 68 17.02 -18.35 -2.56
N GLU A 69 17.70 -18.53 -3.71
CA GLU A 69 18.41 -17.45 -4.39
C GLU A 69 17.48 -16.29 -4.75
N VAL A 70 16.31 -16.61 -5.31
CA VAL A 70 15.30 -15.60 -5.68
C VAL A 70 14.71 -14.94 -4.43
N ALA A 71 14.44 -15.71 -3.37
CA ALA A 71 13.95 -15.16 -2.11
C ALA A 71 14.95 -14.17 -1.48
N ARG A 72 16.26 -14.46 -1.50
CA ARG A 72 17.30 -13.53 -1.05
C ARG A 72 17.28 -12.24 -1.88
N SER A 73 17.14 -12.36 -3.21
CA SER A 73 17.05 -11.18 -4.08
C SER A 73 15.83 -10.31 -3.78
N ILE A 74 14.65 -10.90 -3.57
CA ILE A 74 13.43 -10.15 -3.27
C ILE A 74 13.52 -9.48 -1.90
N LEU A 75 14.03 -10.19 -0.90
CA LEU A 75 14.26 -9.63 0.43
C LEU A 75 15.25 -8.47 0.38
N ARG A 76 16.29 -8.56 -0.47
CA ARG A 76 17.22 -7.44 -0.70
C ARG A 76 16.53 -6.21 -1.29
N ASP A 77 15.61 -6.39 -2.24
CA ASP A 77 14.86 -5.27 -2.85
C ASP A 77 13.94 -4.53 -1.85
N LEU A 78 13.68 -5.17 -0.70
CA LEU A 78 12.87 -4.70 0.41
C LEU A 78 13.71 -4.31 1.65
N ASP A 79 15.03 -4.19 1.51
CA ASP A 79 15.96 -3.93 2.62
C ASP A 79 15.78 -4.91 3.79
N ALA A 80 15.66 -6.21 3.46
CA ALA A 80 15.36 -7.30 4.39
C ALA A 80 16.22 -8.57 4.17
N GLU A 81 17.24 -8.52 3.32
CA GLU A 81 18.11 -9.69 3.04
C GLU A 81 18.81 -10.21 4.32
N ASN A 82 19.18 -9.32 5.23
CA ASN A 82 19.79 -9.66 6.51
C ASN A 82 18.83 -10.43 7.45
N LEU A 83 17.54 -10.48 7.13
CA LEU A 83 16.53 -11.20 7.91
C LEU A 83 16.37 -12.64 7.48
N PHE A 84 17.04 -13.09 6.40
CA PHE A 84 16.75 -14.35 5.73
C PHE A 84 16.68 -15.56 6.69
N GLU A 85 17.63 -15.66 7.62
CA GLU A 85 17.72 -16.75 8.59
C GLU A 85 16.97 -16.49 9.91
N ILE A 86 16.42 -15.28 10.09
CA ILE A 86 15.79 -14.87 11.34
C ILE A 86 14.43 -15.55 11.49
N PRO A 87 14.14 -16.16 12.66
CA PRO A 87 12.83 -16.72 12.94
C PRO A 87 11.72 -15.67 12.86
N VAL A 88 10.59 -16.02 12.25
CA VAL A 88 9.48 -15.07 12.01
C VAL A 88 8.98 -14.41 13.29
N HIS A 89 8.92 -15.15 14.39
CA HIS A 89 8.45 -14.67 15.70
C HIS A 89 9.43 -13.69 16.38
N GLU A 90 10.69 -13.61 15.92
CA GLU A 90 11.68 -12.66 16.43
C GLU A 90 11.71 -11.33 15.67
N LEU A 91 11.00 -11.26 14.52
CA LEU A 91 10.94 -10.06 13.70
C LEU A 91 10.20 -8.94 14.43
N SER A 92 10.54 -7.68 14.15
CA SER A 92 9.67 -6.55 14.49
C SER A 92 8.49 -6.45 13.53
N ASP A 93 7.46 -5.66 13.84
CA ASP A 93 6.28 -5.50 12.96
C ASP A 93 6.66 -4.98 11.56
N GLY A 94 7.55 -4.00 11.48
CA GLY A 94 8.05 -3.50 10.19
C GLY A 94 8.87 -4.51 9.42
N GLN A 95 9.59 -5.40 10.11
CA GLN A 95 10.31 -6.50 9.48
C GLN A 95 9.33 -7.56 8.97
N ARG A 96 8.33 -7.97 9.77
CA ARG A 96 7.23 -8.84 9.33
C ARG A 96 6.53 -8.29 8.09
N GLN A 97 6.25 -6.98 8.07
CA GLN A 97 5.63 -6.31 6.93
C GLN A 97 6.47 -6.47 5.65
N ARG A 98 7.78 -6.24 5.74
CA ARG A 98 8.71 -6.41 4.59
C ARG A 98 8.74 -7.86 4.10
N VAL A 99 8.76 -8.83 5.02
CA VAL A 99 8.77 -10.26 4.67
C VAL A 99 7.44 -10.68 4.03
N ALA A 100 6.30 -10.21 4.54
CA ALA A 100 5.00 -10.47 3.95
C ALA A 100 4.90 -9.90 2.52
N ILE A 101 5.36 -8.65 2.32
CA ILE A 101 5.46 -8.06 0.98
C ILE A 101 6.40 -8.89 0.09
N ALA A 102 7.52 -9.37 0.61
CA ALA A 102 8.46 -10.21 -0.15
C ALA A 102 7.81 -11.51 -0.63
N GLY A 103 7.04 -12.20 0.22
CA GLY A 103 6.31 -13.41 -0.14
C GLY A 103 5.31 -13.17 -1.27
N GLU A 104 4.60 -12.04 -1.22
CA GLU A 104 3.68 -11.62 -2.27
C GLU A 104 4.39 -11.25 -3.57
N MET A 105 5.51 -10.52 -3.49
CA MET A 105 6.35 -10.16 -4.64
C MET A 105 7.00 -11.36 -5.31
N ALA A 106 7.25 -12.45 -4.57
CA ALA A 106 7.74 -13.71 -5.12
C ALA A 106 6.79 -14.32 -6.15
N ARG A 107 5.51 -13.91 -6.11
CA ARG A 107 4.54 -14.32 -7.12
C ARG A 107 4.62 -13.52 -8.43
N ASN A 108 5.45 -12.47 -8.47
CA ASN A 108 5.53 -11.51 -9.56
C ASN A 108 4.15 -10.97 -9.97
N PRO A 109 3.39 -10.37 -9.03
CA PRO A 109 2.07 -9.84 -9.32
C PRO A 109 2.15 -8.56 -10.18
N GLU A 110 1.08 -8.27 -10.91
CA GLU A 110 0.91 -7.01 -11.63
C GLU A 110 0.31 -5.93 -10.73
N ILE A 111 -0.46 -6.35 -9.71
CA ILE A 111 -1.11 -5.49 -8.73
C ILE A 111 -0.72 -5.98 -7.33
N LEU A 112 -0.27 -5.07 -6.48
CA LEU A 112 -0.06 -5.34 -5.05
C LEU A 112 -1.04 -4.51 -4.25
N LEU A 113 -1.97 -5.18 -3.59
CA LEU A 113 -2.92 -4.61 -2.66
C LEU A 113 -2.38 -4.75 -1.24
N LEU A 114 -2.25 -3.63 -0.54
CA LEU A 114 -1.82 -3.61 0.85
C LEU A 114 -2.92 -2.99 1.70
N ASP A 115 -3.37 -3.75 2.69
CA ASP A 115 -4.40 -3.33 3.63
C ASP A 115 -3.73 -2.73 4.87
N GLU A 116 -3.85 -1.42 5.06
CA GLU A 116 -3.23 -0.64 6.15
C GLU A 116 -1.77 -1.01 6.50
N PRO A 117 -0.86 -1.07 5.51
CA PRO A 117 0.51 -1.56 5.72
C PRO A 117 1.34 -0.68 6.65
N SER A 118 0.90 0.55 6.94
CA SER A 118 1.58 1.48 7.85
C SER A 118 0.97 1.55 9.24
N SER A 119 -0.11 0.79 9.52
CA SER A 119 -0.89 0.92 10.77
C SER A 119 -0.09 0.63 12.04
N MET A 120 0.79 -0.39 12.00
CA MET A 120 1.64 -0.80 13.14
C MET A 120 3.01 -0.11 13.15
N LEU A 121 3.23 0.87 12.27
CA LEU A 121 4.53 1.53 12.12
C LEU A 121 4.54 2.92 12.74
N ASP A 122 5.67 3.27 13.34
CA ASP A 122 5.95 4.66 13.67
C ASP A 122 6.06 5.52 12.39
N PRO A 123 5.93 6.85 12.48
CA PRO A 123 5.93 7.72 11.30
C PRO A 123 7.17 7.58 10.40
N ALA A 124 8.35 7.39 10.96
CA ALA A 124 9.59 7.28 10.19
C ALA A 124 9.67 5.92 9.47
N ALA A 125 9.27 4.84 10.14
CA ALA A 125 9.16 3.52 9.54
C ALA A 125 8.10 3.48 8.42
N ALA A 126 6.96 4.16 8.60
CA ALA A 126 5.93 4.29 7.58
C ALA A 126 6.42 5.04 6.34
N GLU A 127 7.11 6.18 6.50
CA GLU A 127 7.73 6.91 5.37
C GLU A 127 8.78 6.06 4.64
N GLY A 128 9.59 5.31 5.39
CA GLY A 128 10.55 4.37 4.84
C GLY A 128 9.89 3.26 4.02
N LEU A 129 8.79 2.69 4.52
CA LEU A 129 8.00 1.70 3.80
C LEU A 129 7.41 2.27 2.50
N MET A 130 6.85 3.48 2.54
CA MET A 130 6.28 4.12 1.34
C MET A 130 7.36 4.40 0.29
N THR A 131 8.57 4.77 0.72
CA THR A 131 9.72 4.95 -0.17
C THR A 131 10.14 3.63 -0.82
N LEU A 132 10.17 2.54 -0.05
CA LEU A 132 10.46 1.19 -0.56
C LEU A 132 9.41 0.75 -1.59
N LEU A 133 8.12 0.94 -1.28
CA LEU A 133 7.00 0.61 -2.17
C LEU A 133 7.07 1.41 -3.47
N ASP A 134 7.40 2.70 -3.43
CA ASP A 134 7.59 3.51 -4.63
C ASP A 134 8.75 2.98 -5.51
N GLY A 135 9.84 2.56 -4.86
CA GLY A 135 10.96 1.91 -5.53
C GLY A 135 10.53 0.64 -6.28
N LEU A 136 9.78 -0.24 -5.62
CA LEU A 136 9.23 -1.46 -6.22
C LEU A 136 8.27 -1.15 -7.37
N ARG A 137 7.33 -0.22 -7.15
CA ARG A 137 6.38 0.28 -8.17
C ARG A 137 7.09 0.61 -9.47
N ARG A 138 8.12 1.46 -9.38
CA ARG A 138 8.85 1.96 -10.55
C ARG A 138 9.70 0.90 -11.24
N ARG A 139 10.36 0.02 -10.47
CA ARG A 139 11.23 -1.02 -11.04
C ARG A 139 10.45 -2.14 -11.72
N ASN A 140 9.31 -2.53 -11.16
CA ASN A 140 8.56 -3.71 -11.59
C ASN A 140 7.37 -3.37 -12.49
N GLY A 141 7.04 -2.08 -12.68
CA GLY A 141 5.82 -1.67 -13.38
C GLY A 141 4.55 -2.09 -12.64
N LEU A 142 4.65 -2.18 -11.31
CA LEU A 142 3.61 -2.70 -10.42
C LEU A 142 2.54 -1.64 -10.17
N THR A 143 1.26 -2.04 -10.17
CA THR A 143 0.18 -1.19 -9.66
C THR A 143 0.03 -1.37 -8.16
N LEU A 144 0.12 -0.29 -7.38
CA LEU A 144 -0.10 -0.33 -5.94
C LEU A 144 -1.52 0.11 -5.60
N VAL A 145 -2.20 -0.66 -4.76
CA VAL A 145 -3.48 -0.28 -4.14
C VAL A 145 -3.30 -0.30 -2.64
N LEU A 146 -3.32 0.89 -2.03
CA LEU A 146 -3.15 1.08 -0.59
C LEU A 146 -4.50 1.39 0.04
N VAL A 147 -4.89 0.61 1.04
CA VAL A 147 -6.00 0.97 1.94
C VAL A 147 -5.38 1.62 3.16
N GLU A 148 -5.73 2.86 3.45
CA GLU A 148 -5.15 3.63 4.55
C GLU A 148 -6.21 4.53 5.17
N HIS A 149 -6.28 4.58 6.50
CA HIS A 149 -7.03 5.60 7.23
C HIS A 149 -6.15 6.81 7.61
N ARG A 150 -4.81 6.64 7.60
CA ARG A 150 -3.82 7.70 7.83
C ARG A 150 -3.13 8.08 6.53
N LEU A 151 -3.61 9.14 5.89
CA LEU A 151 -3.12 9.52 4.57
C LEU A 151 -1.67 10.03 4.55
N GLY A 152 -1.14 10.56 5.66
CA GLY A 152 0.13 11.30 5.68
C GLY A 152 1.28 10.63 4.92
N PRO A 153 1.68 9.40 5.28
CA PRO A 153 2.77 8.68 4.61
C PRO A 153 2.46 8.31 3.16
N ALA A 154 1.22 7.94 2.84
CA ALA A 154 0.81 7.48 1.52
C ALA A 154 0.53 8.62 0.52
N LEU A 155 0.24 9.82 1.01
CA LEU A 155 -0.19 10.96 0.21
C LEU A 155 0.80 11.36 -0.90
N PRO A 156 2.13 11.37 -0.67
CA PRO A 156 3.10 11.67 -1.72
C PRO A 156 3.25 10.57 -2.77
N LEU A 157 2.88 9.33 -2.43
CA LEU A 157 2.97 8.17 -3.32
C LEU A 157 1.73 8.02 -4.23
N ALA A 158 0.57 8.48 -3.76
CA ALA A 158 -0.70 8.28 -4.45
C ALA A 158 -0.79 9.09 -5.75
N ASP A 159 -1.19 8.42 -6.85
CA ASP A 159 -1.58 9.11 -8.09
C ASP A 159 -3.06 9.51 -8.05
N ASN A 160 -3.89 8.71 -7.39
CA ASN A 160 -5.32 8.94 -7.17
C ASN A 160 -5.72 8.47 -5.77
N ILE A 161 -6.73 9.12 -5.20
CA ILE A 161 -7.36 8.72 -3.94
C ILE A 161 -8.84 8.44 -4.22
N VAL A 162 -9.38 7.43 -3.55
CA VAL A 162 -10.81 7.12 -3.50
C VAL A 162 -11.20 7.07 -2.04
N VAL A 163 -12.15 7.92 -1.63
CA VAL A 163 -12.68 7.92 -0.27
C VAL A 163 -14.03 7.25 -0.27
N LEU A 164 -14.14 6.18 0.51
CA LEU A 164 -15.37 5.42 0.69
C LEU A 164 -16.07 5.85 1.98
N GLY A 165 -17.40 5.95 1.92
CA GLY A 165 -18.23 6.24 3.10
C GLY A 165 -19.67 5.78 2.86
N ASN A 166 -20.26 5.14 3.87
CA ASN A 166 -21.62 4.62 3.83
C ASN A 166 -21.92 3.76 2.57
N GLY A 167 -20.96 2.95 2.14
CA GLY A 167 -21.10 2.07 0.98
C GLY A 167 -21.02 2.78 -0.39
N SER A 168 -20.58 4.03 -0.44
CA SER A 168 -20.45 4.83 -1.67
C SER A 168 -19.12 5.57 -1.76
N ILE A 169 -18.75 6.02 -2.96
CA ILE A 169 -17.59 6.90 -3.16
C ILE A 169 -18.01 8.33 -2.81
N LEU A 170 -17.38 8.92 -1.80
CA LEU A 170 -17.65 10.30 -1.38
C LEU A 170 -16.88 11.33 -2.21
N VAL A 171 -15.61 11.03 -2.48
CA VAL A 171 -14.71 11.77 -3.38
C VAL A 171 -13.71 10.84 -4.04
N SER A 172 -13.28 11.20 -5.24
CA SER A 172 -12.17 10.55 -5.92
C SER A 172 -11.46 11.54 -6.85
N GLY A 173 -10.15 11.40 -6.95
CA GLY A 173 -9.32 12.20 -7.85
C GLY A 173 -7.87 12.30 -7.39
N PRO A 174 -7.06 13.14 -8.08
CA PRO A 174 -5.68 13.38 -7.74
C PRO A 174 -5.52 13.98 -6.33
N PRO A 175 -4.47 13.61 -5.56
CA PRO A 175 -4.30 14.10 -4.20
C PRO A 175 -4.26 15.62 -4.07
N ARG A 176 -3.56 16.31 -4.98
CA ARG A 176 -3.44 17.79 -4.91
C ARG A 176 -4.79 18.48 -5.10
N ASP A 177 -5.64 17.96 -5.98
CA ASP A 177 -6.97 18.50 -6.23
C ASP A 177 -7.85 18.30 -5.00
N LEU A 178 -7.89 17.09 -4.47
CA LEU A 178 -8.71 16.75 -3.29
C LEU A 178 -8.22 17.46 -2.03
N MET A 179 -6.90 17.58 -1.83
CA MET A 179 -6.34 18.26 -0.65
C MET A 179 -6.42 19.78 -0.78
N GLY A 180 -6.47 20.33 -1.99
CA GLY A 180 -6.62 21.76 -2.26
C GLY A 180 -8.05 22.28 -2.09
N ASP A 181 -9.04 21.39 -2.23
CA ASP A 181 -10.45 21.69 -2.02
C ASP A 181 -10.89 21.41 -0.57
N TRP A 182 -11.30 22.46 0.14
CA TRP A 182 -11.77 22.33 1.52
C TRP A 182 -13.03 21.46 1.66
N SER A 183 -13.93 21.47 0.67
CA SER A 183 -15.12 20.62 0.68
C SER A 183 -14.76 19.14 0.67
N SER A 184 -13.78 18.77 -0.17
CA SER A 184 -13.21 17.41 -0.18
C SER A 184 -12.57 17.06 1.16
N VAL A 185 -11.76 17.94 1.76
CA VAL A 185 -11.17 17.72 3.09
C VAL A 185 -12.23 17.49 4.18
N VAL A 186 -13.36 18.20 4.14
CA VAL A 186 -14.48 17.97 5.07
C VAL A 186 -15.10 16.58 4.87
N LYS A 187 -15.27 16.13 3.61
CA LYS A 187 -15.79 14.79 3.31
C LYS A 187 -14.88 13.68 3.82
N LEU A 188 -13.55 13.83 3.69
CA LEU A 188 -12.58 12.90 4.27
C LEU A 188 -12.78 12.75 5.78
N LYS A 189 -12.85 13.88 6.51
CA LYS A 189 -13.09 13.86 7.96
C LYS A 189 -14.42 13.20 8.32
N SER A 190 -15.48 13.45 7.55
CA SER A 190 -16.79 12.85 7.80
C SER A 190 -16.80 11.33 7.59
N ALA A 191 -15.86 10.79 6.81
CA ALA A 191 -15.66 9.36 6.62
C ALA A 191 -14.72 8.73 7.66
N GLY A 192 -14.22 9.51 8.63
CA GLY A 192 -13.25 9.04 9.62
C GLY A 192 -11.81 8.95 9.09
N VAL A 193 -11.51 9.58 7.96
CA VAL A 193 -10.15 9.62 7.40
C VAL A 193 -9.39 10.80 7.99
N ASP A 194 -8.20 10.53 8.53
CA ASP A 194 -7.36 11.55 9.13
C ASP A 194 -6.76 12.48 8.07
N VAL A 195 -6.95 13.79 8.28
CA VAL A 195 -6.38 14.82 7.41
C VAL A 195 -4.99 15.18 7.92
N PRO A 196 -3.93 15.00 7.10
CA PRO A 196 -2.56 15.25 7.53
C PRO A 196 -2.36 16.69 8.04
N PRO A 197 -1.57 16.93 9.11
CA PRO A 197 -1.33 18.27 9.65
C PRO A 197 -0.84 19.27 8.61
N VAL A 198 -0.04 18.82 7.64
CA VAL A 198 0.44 19.63 6.51
C VAL A 198 -0.70 20.27 5.70
N ILE A 199 -1.78 19.51 5.45
CA ILE A 199 -2.96 20.01 4.73
C ILE A 199 -3.74 21.00 5.59
N GLN A 200 -3.84 20.74 6.90
CA GLN A 200 -4.51 21.65 7.83
C GLN A 200 -3.80 23.00 7.92
N VAL A 201 -2.46 22.99 7.98
CA VAL A 201 -1.64 24.21 7.97
C VAL A 201 -1.79 24.96 6.64
N TYR A 202 -1.74 24.26 5.50
CA TYR A 202 -1.97 24.86 4.18
C TYR A 202 -3.29 25.64 4.10
N HIS A 203 -4.41 25.03 4.49
CA HIS A 203 -5.71 25.71 4.47
C HIS A 203 -5.77 26.88 5.45
N ARG A 204 -5.10 26.79 6.59
CA ARG A 204 -5.02 27.90 7.55
C ARG A 204 -4.22 29.08 7.01
N LEU A 205 -3.10 28.84 6.33
CA LEU A 205 -2.31 29.87 5.65
C LEU A 205 -3.13 30.54 4.54
N LYS A 206 -3.78 29.74 3.70
CA LYS A 206 -4.66 30.25 2.64
C LYS A 206 -5.80 31.12 3.19
N PHE A 207 -6.39 30.73 4.33
CA PHE A 207 -7.46 31.49 4.99
C PHE A 207 -6.99 32.88 5.46
N ILE A 208 -5.75 33.00 5.92
CA ILE A 208 -5.16 34.30 6.33
C ILE A 208 -4.53 35.07 5.16
N GLY A 209 -4.71 34.60 3.92
CA GLY A 209 -4.23 35.27 2.70
C GLY A 209 -2.76 35.00 2.36
N VAL A 210 -2.13 33.99 2.97
CA VAL A 210 -0.76 33.57 2.63
C VAL A 210 -0.81 32.49 1.55
N ASP A 211 -0.22 32.77 0.40
CA ASP A 211 -0.12 31.83 -0.73
C ASP A 211 1.30 31.25 -0.85
N ILE A 212 1.42 29.94 -0.60
CA ILE A 212 2.69 29.21 -0.67
C ILE A 212 2.93 28.54 -2.04
N GLY A 213 2.19 28.94 -3.08
CA GLY A 213 2.39 28.53 -4.48
C GLY A 213 1.75 27.20 -4.89
N GLY A 214 1.37 26.34 -3.95
CA GLY A 214 0.73 25.06 -4.25
C GLY A 214 0.24 24.30 -3.02
N VAL A 215 -0.54 23.24 -3.25
CA VAL A 215 -1.04 22.34 -2.20
C VAL A 215 0.09 21.38 -1.79
N PRO A 216 0.65 21.45 -0.58
CA PRO A 216 1.76 20.59 -0.16
C PRO A 216 1.26 19.20 0.21
N LEU A 217 1.87 18.14 -0.32
CA LEU A 217 1.53 16.75 0.03
C LEU A 217 2.43 16.17 1.12
N SER A 218 3.49 16.88 1.51
CA SER A 218 4.42 16.48 2.56
C SER A 218 4.93 17.68 3.36
N ALA A 219 5.44 17.43 4.57
CA ALA A 219 6.05 18.47 5.39
C ALA A 219 7.21 19.18 4.66
N LYS A 220 7.99 18.45 3.86
CA LYS A 220 9.08 19.00 3.04
C LYS A 220 8.56 20.01 2.02
N GLU A 221 7.49 19.68 1.30
CA GLU A 221 6.88 20.61 0.33
C GLU A 221 6.33 21.87 1.02
N LEU A 222 5.71 21.72 2.19
CA LEU A 222 5.20 22.87 2.95
C LEU A 222 6.32 23.83 3.37
N VAL A 223 7.41 23.30 3.93
CA VAL A 223 8.57 24.12 4.33
C VAL A 223 9.17 24.82 3.11
N GLN A 224 9.30 24.13 1.98
CA GLN A 224 9.79 24.71 0.74
C GLN A 224 8.89 25.86 0.25
N GLY A 225 7.57 25.70 0.30
CA GLY A 225 6.63 26.75 -0.08
C GLY A 225 6.69 27.97 0.83
N ILE A 226 6.84 27.77 2.14
CA ILE A 226 6.97 28.88 3.11
C ILE A 226 8.29 29.63 2.92
N HIS A 227 9.39 28.95 2.60
CA HIS A 227 10.70 29.60 2.36
C HIS A 227 10.73 30.46 1.08
N GLN A 228 9.74 30.33 0.20
CA GLN A 228 9.64 31.10 -1.04
C GLN A 228 8.75 32.35 -0.91
N LEU A 229 8.15 32.58 0.26
CA LEU A 229 7.41 33.80 0.62
C LEU A 229 8.35 34.98 0.89
#